data_AF-A0A2U1C506-F1
#
_entry.id   AF-A0A2U1C506-F1
#
_cell.length_a   1.000
_cell.length_b   1.000
_cell.length_c   1.000
_cell.angle_alpha   90.00
_cell.angle_beta   90.00
_cell.angle_gamma   90.00
#
_symmetry.space_group_name_H-M   'P 1'
#
loop_
_entity.id
_entity.type
_entity.pdbx_description
1 polymer ?
#
loop_
_entity_poly.entity_id
_entity_poly.type
_entity_poly.pdbx_seq_one_letter_code
_entity_poly.pdbx_strand_id
1 'polypeptide(L)'
;MHLPFQALDPYLFTRAQALLDEEWLHKDADLAPVLPTVLARNVGQDWHKAGTFRHHLVGVARSLTQWQQPRDVRLLGLLHSVYGNAFVDLVKFDAASERGRLQALVGESAEHLVYLFCTQSRAQFVQRVLAGQIEPDGSVVLDKNGQRHVLTPYEVAAFIVVSMADTIEQWFSWQDDIFSCFPSVPQRPQAVHWAASLWPGPMRPSARMLSQIAALGQALQHPGLQGLLPVPPVFAHCTQPLAAADEAAATALYWSVIQQEHPLADLDVATAMLEQAVRLNPWVGEPQMVLAQLYLSAGRSADALQAADSALQAFSAWGNAWDKRVQWDAWVAWTRILRQSASEGGWPERLDKLNNVALRS
;
A
#
# COMPACT_ATOMS: atom_id res chain seq x y z
N MET A 1 -19.04 -13.34 19.40
CA MET A 1 -19.01 -13.36 17.92
C MET A 1 -17.56 -13.50 17.50
N HIS A 2 -17.27 -14.30 16.46
CA HIS A 2 -15.90 -14.52 16.01
C HIS A 2 -15.41 -13.32 15.17
N LEU A 3 -14.15 -12.92 15.36
CA LEU A 3 -13.51 -11.88 14.55
C LEU A 3 -13.14 -12.43 13.16
N PRO A 4 -13.18 -11.63 12.09
CA PRO A 4 -12.84 -12.05 10.73
C PRO A 4 -11.31 -12.15 10.53
N PHE A 5 -10.62 -12.90 11.39
CA PHE A 5 -9.19 -13.15 11.24
C PHE A 5 -8.90 -14.04 10.04
N GLN A 6 -7.83 -13.69 9.31
CA GLN A 6 -7.32 -14.44 8.19
C GLN A 6 -6.25 -15.43 8.67
N ALA A 7 -6.22 -16.61 8.06
CA ALA A 7 -5.15 -17.57 8.32
C ALA A 7 -3.84 -17.10 7.68
N LEU A 8 -2.72 -17.29 8.37
CA LEU A 8 -1.39 -17.00 7.84
C LEU A 8 -1.01 -18.03 6.76
N ASP A 9 -0.84 -17.57 5.52
CA ASP A 9 -0.30 -18.38 4.43
C ASP A 9 1.24 -18.47 4.57
N PRO A 10 1.80 -19.67 4.82
CA PRO A 10 3.23 -19.84 5.01
C PRO A 10 4.07 -19.46 3.79
N TYR A 11 3.55 -19.66 2.57
CA TYR A 11 4.27 -19.34 1.34
C TYR A 11 4.32 -17.83 1.13
N LEU A 12 3.19 -17.14 1.34
CA LEU A 12 3.11 -15.69 1.25
C LEU A 12 4.01 -15.04 2.31
N PHE A 13 3.99 -15.55 3.54
CA PHE A 13 4.84 -15.06 4.62
C PHE A 13 6.33 -15.29 4.34
N THR A 14 6.71 -16.47 3.85
CA THR A 14 8.11 -16.76 3.47
C THR A 14 8.62 -15.79 2.41
N ARG A 15 7.80 -15.46 1.39
CA ARG A 15 8.16 -14.43 0.40
C ARG A 15 8.33 -13.06 1.04
N ALA A 16 7.42 -12.67 1.93
CA ALA A 16 7.53 -11.40 2.65
C ALA A 16 8.81 -11.34 3.50
N GLN A 17 9.17 -12.42 4.19
CA GLN A 17 10.40 -12.48 4.99
C GLN A 17 11.66 -12.26 4.15
N ALA A 18 11.70 -12.76 2.91
CA ALA A 18 12.83 -12.52 2.01
C ALA A 18 13.00 -11.03 1.66
N LEU A 19 11.91 -10.24 1.70
CA LEU A 19 11.91 -8.79 1.43
C LEU A 19 12.24 -7.94 2.67
N LEU A 20 12.49 -8.55 3.82
CA LEU A 20 13.02 -7.86 5.02
C LEU A 20 14.53 -7.61 4.94
N ASP A 21 15.24 -8.34 4.08
CA ASP A 21 16.65 -8.09 3.80
C ASP A 21 16.78 -6.74 3.07
N GLU A 22 17.43 -5.74 3.67
CA GLU A 22 17.61 -4.41 3.05
C GLU A 22 18.26 -4.47 1.66
N GLU A 23 19.02 -5.53 1.37
CA GLU A 23 19.71 -5.75 0.10
C GLU A 23 18.87 -6.56 -0.93
N TRP A 24 17.62 -6.90 -0.63
CA TRP A 24 16.76 -7.72 -1.51
C TRP A 24 16.71 -7.16 -2.94
N LEU A 25 16.65 -5.84 -3.06
CA LEU A 25 16.51 -5.16 -4.35
C LEU A 25 17.82 -5.20 -5.16
N HIS A 26 18.99 -5.17 -4.51
CA HIS A 26 20.29 -5.32 -5.18
C HIS A 26 20.55 -6.77 -5.62
N LYS A 27 19.87 -7.74 -5.01
CA LYS A 27 19.94 -9.17 -5.36
C LYS A 27 18.91 -9.58 -6.42
N ASP A 28 17.95 -8.71 -6.73
CA ASP A 28 16.89 -9.00 -7.69
C ASP A 28 17.40 -8.93 -9.14
N ALA A 29 17.28 -10.03 -9.88
CA ALA A 29 17.83 -10.14 -11.23
C ALA A 29 17.22 -9.14 -12.23
N ASP A 30 15.97 -8.71 -12.02
CA ASP A 30 15.24 -7.85 -12.94
C ASP A 30 15.39 -6.37 -12.60
N LEU A 31 15.35 -6.03 -11.31
CA LEU A 31 15.36 -4.65 -10.83
C LEU A 31 16.77 -4.12 -10.53
N ALA A 32 17.69 -4.96 -10.03
CA ALA A 32 19.03 -4.53 -9.66
C ALA A 32 19.80 -3.81 -10.79
N PRO A 33 19.74 -4.26 -12.07
CA PRO A 33 20.46 -3.59 -13.16
C PRO A 33 20.02 -2.13 -13.40
N VAL A 34 18.80 -1.78 -12.98
CA VAL A 34 18.20 -0.45 -13.22
C VAL A 34 18.53 0.54 -12.09
N LEU A 35 18.81 0.04 -10.88
CA LEU A 35 19.04 0.87 -9.69
C LEU A 35 20.14 1.92 -9.87
N PRO A 36 21.33 1.64 -10.43
CA PRO A 36 22.37 2.66 -10.55
C PRO A 36 21.90 3.87 -11.35
N THR A 37 21.13 3.64 -12.42
CA THR A 37 20.61 4.71 -13.27
C THR A 37 19.53 5.53 -12.55
N VAL A 38 18.64 4.87 -11.79
CA VAL A 38 17.57 5.55 -11.05
C VAL A 38 18.13 6.32 -9.85
N LEU A 39 19.03 5.69 -9.07
CA LEU A 39 19.65 6.29 -7.89
C LEU A 39 20.54 7.49 -8.23
N ALA A 40 21.21 7.47 -9.39
CA ALA A 40 22.01 8.60 -9.88
C ALA A 40 21.18 9.88 -10.15
N ARG A 41 19.84 9.79 -10.18
CA ARG A 41 18.94 10.94 -10.40
C ARG A 41 18.50 11.62 -9.09
N ASN A 42 19.26 11.44 -8.01
CA ASN A 42 19.02 12.01 -6.68
C ASN A 42 17.69 11.59 -6.03
N VAL A 43 17.07 10.48 -6.45
CA VAL A 43 15.79 10.01 -5.87
C VAL A 43 15.88 9.75 -4.36
N GLY A 44 17.07 9.48 -3.82
CA GLY A 44 17.29 9.35 -2.38
C GLY A 44 17.36 10.67 -1.61
N GLN A 45 17.44 11.81 -2.30
CA GLN A 45 17.51 13.16 -1.73
C GLN A 45 16.21 13.94 -1.95
N ASP A 46 15.38 13.54 -2.91
CA ASP A 46 14.09 14.19 -3.13
C ASP A 46 13.08 13.80 -2.07
N TRP A 47 12.44 14.81 -1.47
CA TRP A 47 11.27 14.62 -0.64
C TRP A 47 10.12 13.99 -1.44
N HIS A 48 9.42 13.04 -0.83
CA HIS A 48 8.24 12.41 -1.38
C HIS A 48 7.28 11.97 -0.27
N LYS A 49 6.36 12.86 0.12
CA LYS A 49 5.23 12.56 1.03
C LYS A 49 5.70 11.99 2.37
N ALA A 50 5.60 10.68 2.60
CA ALA A 50 5.99 10.04 3.86
C ALA A 50 7.51 9.79 4.00
N GLY A 51 8.32 10.03 2.96
CA GLY A 51 9.75 9.78 2.99
C GLY A 51 10.50 10.39 1.80
N THR A 52 11.50 9.68 1.29
CA THR A 52 12.22 10.05 0.05
C THR A 52 11.58 9.40 -1.16
N PHE A 53 11.84 9.94 -2.36
CA PHE A 53 11.33 9.32 -3.57
C PHE A 53 11.89 7.90 -3.77
N ARG A 54 13.14 7.63 -3.39
CA ARG A 54 13.70 6.28 -3.34
C ARG A 54 12.85 5.36 -2.45
N HIS A 55 12.53 5.81 -1.24
CA HIS A 55 11.74 5.04 -0.29
C HIS A 55 10.40 4.60 -0.91
N HIS A 56 9.71 5.56 -1.54
CA HIS A 56 8.46 5.34 -2.24
C HIS A 56 8.58 4.31 -3.37
N LEU A 57 9.54 4.51 -4.29
CA LEU A 57 9.75 3.60 -5.43
C LEU A 57 10.07 2.17 -4.98
N VAL A 58 10.89 2.02 -3.93
CA VAL A 58 11.21 0.70 -3.35
C VAL A 58 9.98 0.07 -2.69
N GLY A 59 9.15 0.86 -1.99
CA GLY A 59 7.90 0.39 -1.40
C GLY A 59 6.91 -0.15 -2.43
N VAL A 60 6.74 0.56 -3.55
CA VAL A 60 5.89 0.10 -4.67
C VAL A 60 6.47 -1.18 -5.29
N ALA A 61 7.77 -1.20 -5.59
CA ALA A 61 8.44 -2.37 -6.13
C ALA A 61 8.34 -3.60 -5.20
N ARG A 62 8.38 -3.39 -3.88
CA ARG A 62 8.20 -4.46 -2.88
C ARG A 62 6.81 -5.09 -2.97
N SER A 63 5.75 -4.27 -3.01
CA SER A 63 4.38 -4.79 -3.19
C SER A 63 4.24 -5.59 -4.49
N LEU A 64 4.72 -5.07 -5.62
CA LEU A 64 4.62 -5.76 -6.91
C LEU A 64 5.46 -7.06 -6.96
N THR A 65 6.62 -7.08 -6.30
CA THR A 65 7.44 -8.28 -6.14
C THR A 65 6.72 -9.32 -5.27
N GLN A 66 6.12 -8.88 -4.17
CA GLN A 66 5.33 -9.75 -3.28
C GLN A 66 4.11 -10.35 -3.97
N TRP A 67 3.51 -9.60 -4.90
CA TRP A 67 2.39 -10.02 -5.76
C TRP A 67 2.82 -10.81 -6.99
N GLN A 68 4.13 -11.11 -7.12
CA GLN A 68 4.72 -11.89 -8.21
C GLN A 68 4.39 -11.31 -9.59
N GLN A 69 4.29 -9.99 -9.71
CA GLN A 69 4.04 -9.32 -10.99
C GLN A 69 5.17 -9.59 -11.98
N PRO A 70 4.89 -9.61 -13.30
CA PRO A 70 5.91 -9.80 -14.31
C PRO A 70 6.93 -8.65 -14.32
N ARG A 71 8.08 -8.92 -14.92
CA ARG A 71 9.25 -8.02 -14.95
C ARG A 71 8.90 -6.60 -15.39
N ASP A 72 8.15 -6.45 -16.47
CA ASP A 72 7.73 -5.17 -17.04
C ASP A 72 6.83 -4.37 -16.09
N VAL A 73 5.89 -5.01 -15.40
CA VAL A 73 5.02 -4.38 -14.39
C VAL A 73 5.81 -3.99 -13.14
N ARG A 74 6.76 -4.81 -12.69
CA ARG A 74 7.66 -4.48 -11.58
C ARG A 74 8.57 -3.29 -11.91
N LEU A 75 9.11 -3.26 -13.13
CA LEU A 75 9.88 -2.13 -13.65
C LEU A 75 9.03 -0.87 -13.81
N LEU A 76 7.77 -1.02 -14.27
CA LEU A 76 6.80 0.06 -14.25
C LEU A 76 6.68 0.62 -12.84
N GLY A 77 6.44 -0.21 -11.81
CA GLY A 77 6.36 0.27 -10.43
C GLY A 77 7.61 0.99 -9.92
N LEU A 78 8.81 0.52 -10.26
CA LEU A 78 10.06 1.18 -9.89
C LEU A 78 10.26 2.53 -10.62
N LEU A 79 9.61 2.72 -11.77
CA LEU A 79 9.83 3.85 -12.68
C LEU A 79 8.56 4.70 -12.91
N HIS A 80 7.46 4.44 -12.21
CA HIS A 80 6.12 4.93 -12.57
C HIS A 80 5.95 6.46 -12.53
N SER A 81 6.94 7.19 -12.05
CA SER A 81 6.94 8.65 -11.94
C SER A 81 8.20 9.31 -12.55
N VAL A 82 9.04 8.57 -13.29
CA VAL A 82 10.36 9.08 -13.71
C VAL A 82 10.32 10.13 -14.82
N TYR A 83 9.26 10.17 -15.64
CA TYR A 83 9.07 11.23 -16.65
C TYR A 83 8.33 12.46 -16.08
N GLY A 84 8.15 12.54 -14.76
CA GLY A 84 7.21 13.48 -14.13
C GLY A 84 5.75 13.04 -14.34
N ASN A 85 4.85 13.52 -13.49
CA ASN A 85 3.42 13.24 -13.61
C ASN A 85 2.57 14.44 -13.16
N ALA A 86 1.26 14.40 -13.41
CA ALA A 86 0.33 15.51 -13.11
C ALA A 86 0.23 15.91 -11.62
N PHE A 87 0.85 15.15 -10.71
CA PHE A 87 0.76 15.35 -9.26
C PHE A 87 2.11 15.68 -8.62
N VAL A 88 3.23 15.43 -9.32
CA VAL A 88 4.59 15.57 -8.81
C VAL A 88 5.52 16.00 -9.96
N ASP A 89 6.07 17.21 -9.86
CA ASP A 89 7.06 17.76 -10.82
C ASP A 89 8.50 17.29 -10.47
N LEU A 90 8.67 15.97 -10.37
CA LEU A 90 9.97 15.31 -10.19
C LEU A 90 10.37 14.65 -11.50
N VAL A 91 10.51 15.43 -12.58
CA VAL A 91 11.00 14.93 -13.86
C VAL A 91 12.43 14.42 -13.66
N LYS A 92 12.63 13.11 -13.71
CA LYS A 92 13.95 12.46 -13.62
C LYS A 92 14.51 12.10 -14.98
N PHE A 93 13.65 11.92 -15.98
CA PHE A 93 13.99 11.74 -17.38
C PHE A 93 13.14 12.67 -18.22
N ASP A 94 13.72 13.28 -19.23
CA ASP A 94 12.94 14.02 -20.22
C ASP A 94 12.30 13.04 -21.22
N ALA A 95 10.97 12.94 -21.20
CA ALA A 95 10.22 12.07 -22.10
C ALA A 95 10.38 12.43 -23.59
N ALA A 96 10.83 13.65 -23.92
CA ALA A 96 11.08 14.04 -25.30
C ALA A 96 12.42 13.53 -25.84
N SER A 97 13.43 13.34 -24.99
CA SER A 97 14.81 13.06 -25.42
C SER A 97 15.41 11.78 -24.85
N GLU A 98 14.91 11.25 -23.73
CA GLU A 98 15.57 10.16 -23.00
C GLU A 98 14.87 8.79 -23.11
N ARG A 99 13.75 8.68 -23.84
CA ARG A 99 12.99 7.42 -23.97
C ARG A 99 13.82 6.26 -24.53
N GLY A 100 14.57 6.50 -25.61
CA GLY A 100 15.41 5.46 -26.22
C GLY A 100 16.48 4.94 -25.26
N ARG A 101 17.02 5.79 -24.38
CA ARG A 101 17.99 5.38 -23.35
C ARG A 101 17.32 4.52 -22.28
N LEU A 102 16.12 4.90 -21.82
CA LEU A 102 15.39 4.08 -20.86
C LEU A 102 14.99 2.74 -21.48
N GLN A 103 14.48 2.74 -22.70
CA GLN A 103 14.12 1.54 -23.46
C GLN A 103 15.29 0.57 -23.61
N ALA A 104 16.49 1.07 -23.92
CA ALA A 104 17.69 0.22 -24.01
C ALA A 104 18.05 -0.45 -22.66
N LEU A 105 17.70 0.17 -21.54
CA LEU A 105 17.97 -0.34 -20.20
C LEU A 105 16.89 -1.34 -19.72
N VAL A 106 15.62 -1.04 -19.95
CA VAL A 106 14.49 -1.78 -19.34
C VAL A 106 13.74 -2.68 -20.33
N GLY A 107 13.96 -2.50 -21.63
CA GLY A 107 13.22 -3.14 -22.71
C GLY A 107 12.02 -2.32 -23.18
N GLU A 108 11.55 -2.61 -24.39
CA GLU A 108 10.44 -1.90 -25.05
C GLU A 108 9.13 -1.98 -24.27
N SER A 109 8.72 -3.17 -23.86
CA SER A 109 7.46 -3.38 -23.12
C SER A 109 7.43 -2.58 -21.81
N ALA A 110 8.51 -2.63 -21.01
CA ALA A 110 8.57 -1.90 -19.75
C ALA A 110 8.60 -0.38 -19.95
N GLU A 111 9.40 0.12 -20.91
CA GLU A 111 9.47 1.56 -21.19
C GLU A 111 8.13 2.10 -21.69
N HIS A 112 7.44 1.35 -22.56
CA HIS A 112 6.12 1.71 -23.07
C HIS A 112 5.10 1.86 -21.95
N LEU A 113 5.04 0.90 -21.01
CA LEU A 113 4.19 0.99 -19.83
C LEU A 113 4.52 2.22 -18.97
N VAL A 114 5.82 2.47 -18.71
CA VAL A 114 6.28 3.63 -17.92
C VAL A 114 5.86 4.94 -18.59
N TYR A 115 6.08 5.06 -19.90
CA TYR A 115 5.70 6.23 -20.66
C TYR A 115 4.20 6.49 -20.60
N LEU A 116 3.37 5.48 -20.83
CA LEU A 116 1.92 5.62 -20.74
C LEU A 116 1.50 6.02 -19.33
N PHE A 117 2.03 5.37 -18.29
CA PHE A 117 1.63 5.63 -16.91
C PHE A 117 1.99 7.03 -16.44
N CYS A 118 3.16 7.54 -16.84
CA CYS A 118 3.59 8.91 -16.53
C CYS A 118 2.79 9.97 -17.30
N THR A 119 2.43 9.70 -18.57
CA THR A 119 1.89 10.73 -19.46
C THR A 119 0.37 10.74 -19.57
N GLN A 120 -0.32 9.65 -19.25
CA GLN A 120 -1.78 9.59 -19.26
C GLN A 120 -2.38 10.11 -17.94
N SER A 121 -3.65 10.53 -17.98
CA SER A 121 -4.34 11.04 -16.78
C SER A 121 -4.70 9.91 -15.84
N ARG A 122 -3.93 9.74 -14.75
CA ARG A 122 -4.22 8.76 -13.69
C ARG A 122 -5.59 8.97 -13.04
N ALA A 123 -5.97 10.22 -12.79
CA ALA A 123 -7.29 10.53 -12.23
C ALA A 123 -8.42 10.08 -13.16
N GLN A 124 -8.31 10.36 -14.46
CA GLN A 124 -9.32 9.93 -15.43
C GLN A 124 -9.37 8.40 -15.52
N PHE A 125 -8.21 7.73 -15.55
CA PHE A 125 -8.15 6.27 -15.57
C PHE A 125 -8.87 5.66 -14.36
N VAL A 126 -8.52 6.10 -13.15
CA VAL A 126 -9.16 5.62 -11.91
C VAL A 126 -10.66 5.92 -11.92
N GLN A 127 -11.09 7.11 -12.35
CA GLN A 127 -12.52 7.45 -12.47
C GLN A 127 -13.27 6.48 -13.39
N ARG A 128 -12.71 6.18 -14.57
CA ARG A 128 -13.33 5.30 -15.56
C ARG A 128 -13.42 3.86 -15.04
N VAL A 129 -12.33 3.33 -14.47
CA VAL A 129 -12.31 1.99 -13.89
C VAL A 129 -13.33 1.87 -12.76
N LEU A 130 -13.36 2.82 -11.81
CA LEU A 130 -14.31 2.81 -10.70
C LEU A 130 -15.77 2.97 -11.14
N ALA A 131 -16.01 3.63 -12.29
CA ALA A 131 -17.33 3.75 -12.90
C ALA A 131 -17.72 2.53 -13.74
N GLY A 132 -16.89 1.49 -13.81
CA GLY A 132 -17.11 0.30 -14.64
C GLY A 132 -17.00 0.56 -16.14
N GLN A 133 -16.34 1.64 -16.55
CA GLN A 133 -16.15 2.03 -17.95
C GLN A 133 -14.94 1.31 -18.54
N ILE A 134 -15.01 -0.03 -18.53
CA ILE A 134 -14.07 -0.94 -19.18
C ILE A 134 -14.84 -1.58 -20.33
N GLU A 135 -14.28 -1.51 -21.53
CA GLU A 135 -14.90 -2.09 -22.72
C GLU A 135 -14.96 -3.62 -22.63
N PRO A 136 -15.84 -4.31 -23.39
CA PRO A 136 -15.98 -5.76 -23.30
C PRO A 136 -14.68 -6.56 -23.51
N ASP A 137 -13.74 -6.03 -24.29
CA ASP A 137 -12.42 -6.63 -24.51
C ASP A 137 -11.41 -6.37 -23.38
N GLY A 138 -11.75 -5.50 -22.41
CA GLY A 138 -10.89 -5.07 -21.32
C GLY A 138 -10.19 -3.73 -21.54
N SER A 139 -10.37 -3.09 -22.69
CA SER A 139 -9.75 -1.79 -22.97
C SER A 139 -10.40 -0.63 -22.22
N VAL A 140 -9.65 0.46 -22.01
CA VAL A 140 -10.16 1.71 -21.42
C VAL A 140 -9.76 2.88 -22.30
N VAL A 141 -10.74 3.72 -22.65
CA VAL A 141 -10.52 4.93 -23.46
C VAL A 141 -10.26 6.12 -22.55
N LEU A 142 -9.11 6.77 -22.70
CA LEU A 142 -8.74 8.02 -22.07
C LEU A 142 -8.81 9.18 -23.07
N ASP A 143 -9.00 10.40 -22.55
CA ASP A 143 -9.00 11.62 -23.35
C ASP A 143 -7.85 12.52 -22.88
N LYS A 144 -6.98 12.92 -23.80
CA LYS A 144 -5.88 13.85 -23.54
C LYS A 144 -5.85 14.90 -24.63
N ASN A 145 -6.04 16.17 -24.27
CA ASN A 145 -6.03 17.31 -25.20
C ASN A 145 -6.97 17.13 -26.41
N GLY A 146 -8.15 16.54 -26.18
CA GLY A 146 -9.14 16.27 -27.23
C GLY A 146 -8.81 15.05 -28.12
N GLN A 147 -7.70 14.35 -27.87
CA GLN A 147 -7.37 13.08 -28.53
C GLN A 147 -7.77 11.90 -27.66
N ARG A 148 -8.42 10.91 -28.27
CA ARG A 148 -8.74 9.64 -27.63
C ARG A 148 -7.51 8.74 -27.65
N HIS A 149 -7.19 8.16 -26.51
CA HIS A 149 -6.14 7.17 -26.35
C HIS A 149 -6.73 5.89 -25.76
N VAL A 150 -6.56 4.76 -26.44
CA VAL A 150 -7.11 3.47 -25.99
C VAL A 150 -6.00 2.70 -25.32
N LEU A 151 -6.17 2.39 -24.04
CA LEU A 151 -5.33 1.45 -23.31
C LEU A 151 -5.79 0.02 -23.62
N THR A 152 -4.86 -0.84 -23.98
CA THR A 152 -5.07 -2.27 -24.18
C THR A 152 -5.45 -2.96 -22.87
N PRO A 153 -6.06 -4.15 -22.91
CA PRO A 153 -6.43 -4.89 -21.70
C PRO A 153 -5.25 -5.16 -20.76
N TYR A 154 -4.07 -5.46 -21.31
CA TYR A 154 -2.86 -5.68 -20.51
C TYR A 154 -2.38 -4.39 -19.82
N GLU A 155 -2.41 -3.25 -20.53
CA GLU A 155 -2.08 -1.95 -19.94
C GLU A 155 -3.06 -1.56 -18.84
N VAL A 156 -4.37 -1.82 -19.04
CA VAL A 156 -5.40 -1.57 -18.03
C VAL A 156 -5.15 -2.43 -16.78
N ALA A 157 -4.88 -3.73 -16.93
CA ALA A 157 -4.56 -4.60 -15.82
C ALA A 157 -3.29 -4.13 -15.07
N ALA A 158 -2.22 -3.81 -15.79
CA ALA A 158 -0.98 -3.29 -15.21
C ALA A 158 -1.20 -1.97 -14.47
N PHE A 159 -1.98 -1.05 -15.05
CA PHE A 159 -2.29 0.24 -14.43
C PHE A 159 -3.14 0.09 -13.18
N ILE A 160 -4.11 -0.83 -13.16
CA ILE A 160 -4.88 -1.14 -11.94
C ILE A 160 -3.93 -1.61 -10.86
N VAL A 161 -3.12 -2.65 -11.13
CA VAL A 161 -2.23 -3.26 -10.14
C VAL A 161 -1.21 -2.25 -9.62
N VAL A 162 -0.55 -1.48 -10.50
CA VAL A 162 0.42 -0.47 -10.07
C VAL A 162 -0.26 0.69 -9.34
N SER A 163 -1.47 1.11 -9.73
CA SER A 163 -2.21 2.14 -8.97
C SER A 163 -2.57 1.65 -7.57
N MET A 164 -2.92 0.37 -7.41
CA MET A 164 -3.17 -0.22 -6.09
C MET A 164 -1.91 -0.16 -5.21
N ALA A 165 -0.75 -0.58 -5.74
CA ALA A 165 0.53 -0.55 -5.03
C ALA A 165 1.01 0.88 -4.72
N ASP A 166 0.95 1.79 -5.70
CA ASP A 166 1.30 3.21 -5.58
C ASP A 166 0.44 3.89 -4.51
N THR A 167 -0.86 3.66 -4.54
CA THR A 167 -1.79 4.27 -3.58
C THR A 167 -1.55 3.78 -2.16
N ILE A 168 -1.45 2.45 -1.94
CA ILE A 168 -1.24 1.94 -0.60
C ILE A 168 0.11 2.37 -0.04
N GLU A 169 1.17 2.49 -0.86
CA GLU A 169 2.51 2.87 -0.41
C GLU A 169 2.56 4.29 0.17
N GLN A 170 1.86 5.23 -0.45
CA GLN A 170 2.13 6.65 -0.16
C GLN A 170 1.07 7.32 0.71
N TRP A 171 -0.20 6.88 0.65
CA TRP A 171 -1.32 7.72 1.09
C TRP A 171 -1.52 7.74 2.61
N PHE A 172 -1.68 8.94 3.16
CA PHE A 172 -2.07 9.19 4.55
C PHE A 172 -2.80 10.53 4.65
N SER A 173 -3.25 10.91 5.85
CA SER A 173 -4.17 12.03 6.09
C SER A 173 -3.76 13.36 5.49
N TRP A 174 -2.46 13.67 5.42
CA TRP A 174 -1.98 14.92 4.80
C TRP A 174 -2.38 15.00 3.31
N GLN A 175 -2.35 13.87 2.59
CA GLN A 175 -2.84 13.80 1.22
C GLN A 175 -4.37 13.80 1.13
N ASP A 176 -5.09 13.28 2.14
CA ASP A 176 -6.55 13.36 2.15
C ASP A 176 -7.04 14.81 2.18
N ASP A 177 -6.31 15.71 2.85
CA ASP A 177 -6.62 17.13 2.92
C ASP A 177 -6.30 17.84 1.60
N ILE A 178 -5.12 17.57 1.01
CA ILE A 178 -4.66 18.22 -0.23
C ILE A 178 -5.41 17.72 -1.47
N PHE A 179 -5.65 16.41 -1.55
CA PHE A 179 -6.30 15.75 -2.67
C PHE A 179 -7.69 15.24 -2.27
N SER A 180 -8.42 16.05 -1.51
CA SER A 180 -9.75 15.66 -1.03
C SER A 180 -10.67 15.31 -2.19
N CYS A 181 -11.33 14.16 -2.05
CA CYS A 181 -12.21 13.55 -3.05
C CYS A 181 -11.51 12.98 -4.29
N PHE A 182 -10.20 12.75 -4.26
CA PHE A 182 -9.50 11.99 -5.31
C PHE A 182 -10.25 10.68 -5.64
N PRO A 183 -10.46 10.34 -6.93
CA PRO A 183 -9.87 10.99 -8.12
C PRO A 183 -10.60 12.25 -8.60
N SER A 184 -11.77 12.56 -8.06
CA SER A 184 -12.60 13.72 -8.44
C SER A 184 -12.34 14.90 -7.51
N VAL A 185 -11.17 15.53 -7.63
CA VAL A 185 -10.79 16.69 -6.82
C VAL A 185 -11.48 17.95 -7.36
N PRO A 186 -12.49 18.52 -6.66
CA PRO A 186 -13.22 19.68 -7.16
C PRO A 186 -12.35 20.94 -7.09
N GLN A 187 -12.23 21.66 -8.21
CA GLN A 187 -11.60 22.98 -8.25
C GLN A 187 -12.57 24.00 -7.64
N ARG A 188 -12.40 24.33 -6.36
CA ARG A 188 -13.22 25.33 -5.65
C ARG A 188 -12.39 26.58 -5.38
N PRO A 189 -12.82 27.77 -5.83
CA PRO A 189 -12.22 29.02 -5.40
C PRO A 189 -12.39 29.17 -3.87
N GLN A 190 -11.29 29.21 -3.14
CA GLN A 190 -11.27 29.39 -1.68
C GLN A 190 -10.04 30.20 -1.26
N ALA A 191 -10.12 30.90 -0.13
CA ALA A 191 -8.95 31.50 0.48
C ALA A 191 -7.95 30.38 0.85
N VAL A 192 -6.67 30.59 0.56
CA VAL A 192 -5.66 29.55 0.76
C VAL A 192 -5.46 29.31 2.26
N HIS A 193 -5.86 28.12 2.74
CA HIS A 193 -5.64 27.66 4.10
C HIS A 193 -4.30 26.91 4.21
N TRP A 194 -3.18 27.64 4.17
CA TRP A 194 -1.83 27.06 4.24
C TRP A 194 -1.62 26.10 5.42
N ALA A 195 -2.33 26.29 6.54
CA ALA A 195 -2.27 25.40 7.69
C ALA A 195 -2.64 23.94 7.35
N ALA A 196 -3.54 23.70 6.39
CA ALA A 196 -3.90 22.35 5.94
C ALA A 196 -2.77 21.66 5.15
N SER A 197 -1.76 22.41 4.69
CA SER A 197 -0.61 21.88 3.96
C SER A 197 0.61 21.59 4.84
N LEU A 198 0.55 21.85 6.16
CA LEU A 198 1.67 21.61 7.07
C LEU A 198 2.06 20.14 7.07
N TRP A 199 3.31 19.88 6.69
CA TRP A 199 3.89 18.54 6.65
C TRP A 199 4.66 18.23 7.95
N PRO A 200 4.64 16.98 8.48
CA PRO A 200 3.94 15.80 7.95
C PRO A 200 2.46 15.72 8.38
N GLY A 201 1.92 16.74 9.02
CA GLY A 201 0.59 16.66 9.63
C GLY A 201 0.53 15.56 10.70
N PRO A 202 -0.67 15.01 11.00
CA PRO A 202 -0.82 14.00 12.04
C PRO A 202 -0.41 12.59 11.62
N MET A 203 -0.11 12.36 10.34
CA MET A 203 0.20 11.03 9.78
C MET A 203 -0.85 9.95 10.08
N ARG A 204 -2.12 10.33 10.25
CA ARG A 204 -3.22 9.36 10.40
C ARG A 204 -3.34 8.54 9.12
N PRO A 205 -3.56 7.22 9.19
CA PRO A 205 -3.84 6.44 7.98
C PRO A 205 -5.02 7.02 7.19
N SER A 206 -5.02 6.84 5.87
CA SER A 206 -6.13 7.32 5.05
C SER A 206 -7.41 6.56 5.40
N ALA A 207 -8.52 7.29 5.42
CA ALA A 207 -9.86 6.79 5.73
C ALA A 207 -10.71 6.54 4.46
N ARG A 208 -10.10 6.59 3.27
CA ARG A 208 -10.84 6.52 1.99
C ARG A 208 -10.14 5.77 0.84
N MET A 209 -8.85 5.48 0.98
CA MET A 209 -8.10 4.91 -0.13
C MET A 209 -8.21 3.40 -0.24
N LEU A 210 -8.38 2.66 0.86
CA LEU A 210 -8.47 1.20 0.82
C LEU A 210 -9.74 0.72 0.12
N SER A 211 -10.89 1.38 0.34
CA SER A 211 -12.14 1.08 -0.36
C SER A 211 -12.01 1.34 -1.87
N GLN A 212 -11.30 2.40 -2.24
CA GLN A 212 -10.95 2.67 -3.64
C GLN A 212 -10.03 1.60 -4.22
N ILE A 213 -8.97 1.22 -3.49
CA ILE A 213 -8.03 0.16 -3.91
C ILE A 213 -8.77 -1.18 -4.05
N ALA A 214 -9.69 -1.50 -3.14
CA ALA A 214 -10.52 -2.71 -3.21
C ALA A 214 -11.39 -2.70 -4.47
N ALA A 215 -12.04 -1.58 -4.80
CA ALA A 215 -12.84 -1.44 -6.02
C ALA A 215 -11.98 -1.52 -7.29
N LEU A 216 -10.77 -0.94 -7.30
CA LEU A 216 -9.80 -1.12 -8.38
C LEU A 216 -9.42 -2.60 -8.53
N GLY A 217 -9.13 -3.30 -7.44
CA GLY A 217 -8.86 -4.73 -7.46
C GLY A 217 -10.03 -5.52 -8.06
N GLN A 218 -11.26 -5.23 -7.66
CA GLN A 218 -12.45 -5.91 -8.20
C GLN A 218 -12.61 -5.74 -9.70
N ALA A 219 -12.14 -4.63 -10.27
CA ALA A 219 -12.16 -4.45 -11.72
C ALA A 219 -11.29 -5.49 -12.47
N LEU A 220 -10.29 -6.10 -11.82
CA LEU A 220 -9.51 -7.21 -12.40
C LEU A 220 -10.35 -8.48 -12.65
N GLN A 221 -11.54 -8.58 -12.05
CA GLN A 221 -12.49 -9.67 -12.33
C GLN A 221 -13.24 -9.48 -13.65
N HIS A 222 -13.05 -8.36 -14.34
CA HIS A 222 -13.63 -8.14 -15.66
C HIS A 222 -13.16 -9.23 -16.65
N PRO A 223 -14.04 -9.83 -17.47
CA PRO A 223 -13.67 -10.94 -18.37
C PRO A 223 -12.52 -10.64 -19.32
N GLY A 224 -12.41 -9.39 -19.80
CA GLY A 224 -11.30 -8.94 -20.66
C GLY A 224 -9.97 -8.73 -19.93
N LEU A 225 -9.95 -8.73 -18.59
CA LEU A 225 -8.76 -8.52 -17.77
C LEU A 225 -8.31 -9.78 -17.02
N GLN A 226 -9.25 -10.70 -16.75
CA GLN A 226 -9.01 -11.88 -15.94
C GLN A 226 -7.91 -12.76 -16.57
N GLY A 227 -6.91 -13.13 -15.75
CA GLY A 227 -5.81 -14.01 -16.16
C GLY A 227 -4.67 -13.33 -16.93
N LEU A 228 -4.75 -12.02 -17.20
CA LEU A 228 -3.66 -11.29 -17.86
C LEU A 228 -2.45 -11.08 -16.95
N LEU A 229 -2.68 -10.90 -15.65
CA LEU A 229 -1.66 -10.71 -14.62
C LEU A 229 -1.97 -11.54 -13.38
N PRO A 230 -0.95 -11.91 -12.58
CA PRO A 230 -1.17 -12.47 -11.25
C PRO A 230 -2.05 -11.54 -10.41
N VAL A 231 -3.07 -12.09 -9.76
CA VAL A 231 -4.02 -11.30 -8.97
C VAL A 231 -3.38 -10.97 -7.60
N PRO A 232 -3.37 -9.69 -7.17
CA PRO A 232 -2.88 -9.33 -5.84
C PRO A 232 -3.61 -10.11 -4.73
N PRO A 233 -2.91 -10.68 -3.73
CA PRO A 233 -3.51 -11.49 -2.67
C PRO A 233 -4.19 -10.66 -1.57
N VAL A 234 -4.70 -9.48 -1.91
CA VAL A 234 -5.41 -8.55 -0.99
C VAL A 234 -6.92 -8.63 -1.25
N PHE A 235 -7.75 -8.28 -0.27
CA PHE A 235 -9.21 -8.29 -0.40
C PHE A 235 -9.78 -9.63 -0.94
N ALA A 236 -9.29 -10.74 -0.38
CA ALA A 236 -9.54 -12.10 -0.87
C ALA A 236 -9.33 -12.23 -2.37
N HIS A 237 -8.09 -11.96 -2.82
CA HIS A 237 -7.70 -12.03 -4.23
C HIS A 237 -8.54 -11.10 -5.10
N CYS A 238 -8.72 -9.87 -4.63
CA CYS A 238 -9.45 -8.81 -5.30
C CYS A 238 -10.92 -9.14 -5.60
N THR A 239 -11.57 -9.98 -4.78
CA THR A 239 -12.98 -10.34 -4.95
C THR A 239 -13.90 -9.64 -3.96
N GLN A 240 -13.41 -9.33 -2.75
CA GLN A 240 -14.22 -8.75 -1.69
C GLN A 240 -14.15 -7.22 -1.72
N PRO A 241 -15.30 -6.52 -1.60
CA PRO A 241 -15.30 -5.07 -1.49
C PRO A 241 -14.92 -4.64 -0.07
N LEU A 242 -14.58 -3.36 0.07
CA LEU A 242 -14.54 -2.67 1.35
C LEU A 242 -15.42 -1.43 1.23
N ALA A 243 -16.46 -1.32 2.06
CA ALA A 243 -17.33 -0.15 2.03
C ALA A 243 -16.58 1.08 2.56
N ALA A 244 -16.75 2.24 1.91
CA ALA A 244 -16.12 3.48 2.35
C ALA A 244 -16.52 3.90 3.78
N ALA A 245 -17.75 3.61 4.19
CA ALA A 245 -18.21 3.85 5.55
C ALA A 245 -17.48 2.96 6.58
N ASP A 246 -17.25 1.69 6.23
CA ASP A 246 -16.55 0.75 7.09
C ASP A 246 -15.06 1.11 7.20
N GLU A 247 -14.41 1.49 6.09
CA GLU A 247 -13.04 2.01 6.10
C GLU A 247 -12.92 3.23 7.00
N ALA A 248 -13.82 4.21 6.86
CA ALA A 248 -13.77 5.45 7.63
C ALA A 248 -13.97 5.17 9.14
N ALA A 249 -14.94 4.32 9.48
CA ALA A 249 -15.21 3.94 10.87
C ALA A 249 -14.05 3.14 11.48
N ALA A 250 -13.50 2.15 10.75
CA ALA A 250 -12.33 1.39 11.19
C ALA A 250 -11.12 2.28 11.45
N THR A 251 -10.87 3.25 10.55
CA THR A 251 -9.77 4.20 10.67
C THR A 251 -9.93 5.09 11.90
N ALA A 252 -11.13 5.61 12.14
CA ALA A 252 -11.41 6.44 13.31
C ALA A 252 -11.21 5.67 14.63
N LEU A 253 -11.71 4.43 14.70
CA LEU A 253 -11.55 3.56 15.86
C LEU A 253 -10.08 3.24 16.13
N TYR A 254 -9.34 2.79 15.11
CA TYR A 254 -7.90 2.57 15.22
C TYR A 254 -7.16 3.83 15.69
N TRP A 255 -7.46 4.97 15.07
CA TRP A 255 -6.77 6.23 15.37
C TRP A 255 -6.99 6.71 16.79
N SER A 256 -8.22 6.60 17.31
CA SER A 256 -8.52 6.99 18.70
C SER A 256 -7.74 6.17 19.73
N VAL A 257 -7.53 4.87 19.46
CA VAL A 257 -6.71 4.00 20.32
C VAL A 257 -5.25 4.39 20.26
N ILE A 258 -4.74 4.64 19.06
CA ILE A 258 -3.37 5.09 18.83
C ILE A 258 -3.08 6.44 19.49
N GLN A 259 -4.02 7.38 19.45
CA GLN A 259 -3.92 8.68 20.08
C GLN A 259 -4.21 8.64 21.58
N GLN A 260 -4.55 7.47 22.13
CA GLN A 260 -4.84 7.28 23.55
C GLN A 260 -5.97 8.21 24.04
N GLU A 261 -7.01 8.40 23.22
CA GLU A 261 -8.16 9.28 23.51
C GLU A 261 -9.16 8.67 24.52
N HIS A 262 -8.80 7.54 25.12
CA HIS A 262 -9.60 6.81 26.10
C HIS A 262 -8.80 6.57 27.39
N PRO A 263 -9.47 6.27 28.53
CA PRO A 263 -8.78 5.85 29.74
C PRO A 263 -7.84 4.65 29.47
N LEU A 264 -6.63 4.70 30.03
CA LEU A 264 -5.57 3.70 29.84
C LEU A 264 -5.40 2.75 31.04
N ALA A 265 -6.16 2.97 32.11
CA ALA A 265 -6.10 2.13 33.31
C ALA A 265 -6.65 0.71 33.07
N ASP A 266 -7.55 0.57 32.10
CA ASP A 266 -8.16 -0.69 31.68
C ASP A 266 -8.01 -0.84 30.15
N LEU A 267 -7.87 -2.07 29.68
CA LEU A 267 -7.69 -2.41 28.27
C LEU A 267 -9.03 -2.65 27.55
N ASP A 268 -10.15 -2.78 28.26
CA ASP A 268 -11.45 -3.20 27.72
C ASP A 268 -11.96 -2.29 26.59
N VAL A 269 -11.89 -0.97 26.79
CA VAL A 269 -12.34 0.01 25.78
C VAL A 269 -11.47 -0.07 24.54
N ALA A 270 -10.14 -0.03 24.71
CA ALA A 270 -9.18 -0.13 23.61
C ALA A 270 -9.36 -1.43 22.81
N THR A 271 -9.56 -2.54 23.53
CA THR A 271 -9.79 -3.86 22.97
C THR A 271 -11.08 -3.86 22.15
N ALA A 272 -12.20 -3.41 22.71
CA ALA A 272 -13.48 -3.38 22.02
C ALA A 272 -13.45 -2.49 20.75
N MET A 273 -12.75 -1.36 20.81
CA MET A 273 -12.59 -0.46 19.66
C MET A 273 -11.77 -1.10 18.54
N LEU A 274 -10.65 -1.76 18.87
CA LEU A 274 -9.84 -2.47 17.87
C LEU A 274 -10.54 -3.71 17.33
N GLU A 275 -11.24 -4.48 18.17
CA GLU A 275 -12.07 -5.59 17.69
C GLU A 275 -13.13 -5.11 16.69
N GLN A 276 -13.73 -3.95 16.93
CA GLN A 276 -14.69 -3.36 15.99
C GLN A 276 -13.99 -2.83 14.73
N ALA A 277 -12.81 -2.22 14.85
CA ALA A 277 -12.02 -1.80 13.70
C ALA A 277 -11.68 -2.99 12.78
N VAL A 278 -11.28 -4.13 13.37
CA VAL A 278 -10.99 -5.37 12.63
C VAL A 278 -12.24 -5.96 11.98
N ARG A 279 -13.40 -5.91 12.64
CA ARG A 279 -14.67 -6.34 12.02
C ARG A 279 -15.03 -5.54 10.78
N LEU A 280 -14.80 -4.22 10.83
CA LEU A 280 -15.11 -3.30 9.73
C LEU A 280 -14.07 -3.36 8.61
N ASN A 281 -12.79 -3.54 8.96
CA ASN A 281 -11.70 -3.63 7.99
C ASN A 281 -10.68 -4.72 8.39
N PRO A 282 -10.90 -5.98 7.96
CA PRO A 282 -9.98 -7.09 8.23
C PRO A 282 -8.76 -7.11 7.31
N TRP A 283 -8.64 -6.15 6.38
CA TRP A 283 -7.69 -6.19 5.27
C TRP A 283 -6.35 -5.49 5.57
N VAL A 284 -6.18 -4.90 6.75
CA VAL A 284 -4.95 -4.22 7.18
C VAL A 284 -4.42 -4.79 8.50
N GLY A 285 -3.10 -4.85 8.64
CA GLY A 285 -2.44 -5.57 9.73
C GLY A 285 -2.34 -4.79 11.02
N GLU A 286 -2.29 -3.45 10.96
CA GLU A 286 -1.96 -2.60 12.10
C GLU A 286 -2.99 -2.68 13.24
N PRO A 287 -4.32 -2.57 13.00
CA PRO A 287 -5.30 -2.74 14.08
C PRO A 287 -5.22 -4.13 14.71
N GLN A 288 -4.94 -5.15 13.90
CA GLN A 288 -4.86 -6.55 14.34
C GLN A 288 -3.60 -6.82 15.16
N MET A 289 -2.48 -6.21 14.77
CA MET A 289 -1.22 -6.26 15.52
C MET A 289 -1.41 -5.59 16.89
N VAL A 290 -1.96 -4.36 16.94
CA VAL A 290 -2.16 -3.66 18.22
C VAL A 290 -3.12 -4.45 19.11
N LEU A 291 -4.15 -5.06 18.51
CA LEU A 291 -5.07 -5.95 19.22
C LEU A 291 -4.35 -7.18 19.79
N ALA A 292 -3.41 -7.78 19.05
CA ALA A 292 -2.59 -8.88 19.56
C ALA A 292 -1.77 -8.48 20.79
N GLN A 293 -1.22 -7.26 20.81
CA GLN A 293 -0.50 -6.73 21.95
C GLN A 293 -1.41 -6.50 23.17
N LEU A 294 -2.63 -5.99 22.96
CA LEU A 294 -3.63 -5.86 24.03
C LEU A 294 -4.02 -7.22 24.59
N TYR A 295 -4.27 -8.21 23.73
CA TYR A 295 -4.57 -9.57 24.16
C TYR A 295 -3.44 -10.20 24.96
N LEU A 296 -2.16 -10.03 24.55
CA LEU A 296 -1.02 -10.48 25.36
C LEU A 296 -0.98 -9.81 26.72
N SER A 297 -1.20 -8.50 26.76
CA SER A 297 -1.20 -7.71 28.00
C SER A 297 -2.34 -8.12 28.93
N ALA A 298 -3.44 -8.62 28.39
CA ALA A 298 -4.57 -9.19 29.13
C ALA A 298 -4.42 -10.70 29.46
N GLY A 299 -3.29 -11.33 29.13
CA GLY A 299 -3.05 -12.76 29.34
C GLY A 299 -3.81 -13.70 28.38
N ARG A 300 -4.43 -13.15 27.32
CA ARG A 300 -5.23 -13.87 26.32
C ARG A 300 -4.35 -14.40 25.19
N SER A 301 -3.44 -15.31 25.51
CA SER A 301 -2.40 -15.79 24.56
C SER A 301 -2.96 -16.41 23.28
N ALA A 302 -4.05 -17.17 23.36
CA ALA A 302 -4.67 -17.79 22.17
C ALA A 302 -5.25 -16.75 21.20
N ASP A 303 -5.96 -15.75 21.73
CA ASP A 303 -6.52 -14.66 20.93
C ASP A 303 -5.42 -13.80 20.33
N ALA A 304 -4.36 -13.54 21.10
CA ALA A 304 -3.19 -12.81 20.63
C ALA A 304 -2.49 -13.52 19.46
N LEU A 305 -2.33 -14.84 19.54
CA LEU A 305 -1.74 -15.63 18.47
C LEU A 305 -2.57 -15.51 17.18
N GLN A 306 -3.90 -15.64 17.29
CA GLN A 306 -4.81 -15.54 16.14
C GLN A 306 -4.77 -14.14 15.50
N ALA A 307 -4.76 -13.08 16.32
CA ALA A 307 -4.65 -11.71 15.85
C ALA A 307 -3.27 -11.42 15.21
N ALA A 308 -2.18 -11.93 15.79
CA ALA A 308 -0.84 -11.77 15.25
C ALA A 308 -0.63 -12.52 13.93
N ASP A 309 -1.16 -13.74 13.80
CA ASP A 309 -1.15 -14.50 12.55
C ASP A 309 -1.90 -13.75 11.44
N SER A 310 -3.08 -13.24 11.75
CA SER A 310 -3.88 -12.47 10.79
C SER A 310 -3.24 -11.12 10.43
N ALA A 311 -2.57 -10.46 11.37
CA ALA A 311 -1.78 -9.27 11.09
C ALA A 311 -0.60 -9.58 10.15
N LEU A 312 0.16 -10.66 10.40
CA LEU A 312 1.23 -11.10 9.50
C LEU A 312 0.70 -11.46 8.12
N GLN A 313 -0.48 -12.09 8.03
CA GLN A 313 -1.14 -12.37 6.76
C GLN A 313 -1.39 -11.08 5.98
N ALA A 314 -1.96 -10.05 6.62
CA ALA A 314 -2.22 -8.77 5.99
C ALA A 314 -0.92 -8.06 5.55
N PHE A 315 0.09 -7.98 6.41
CA PHE A 315 1.38 -7.38 6.04
C PHE A 315 2.05 -8.12 4.89
N SER A 316 1.95 -9.45 4.86
CA SER A 316 2.50 -10.28 3.78
C SER A 316 1.69 -10.15 2.49
N ALA A 317 0.38 -9.97 2.56
CA ALA A 317 -0.46 -9.75 1.40
C ALA A 317 -0.15 -8.42 0.71
N TRP A 318 0.14 -7.37 1.48
CA TRP A 318 0.44 -6.04 0.93
C TRP A 318 1.89 -5.86 0.50
N GLY A 319 2.85 -6.39 1.27
CA GLY A 319 4.25 -5.95 1.17
C GLY A 319 4.41 -4.45 1.48
N ASN A 320 3.47 -3.87 2.24
CA ASN A 320 3.41 -2.46 2.57
C ASN A 320 2.67 -2.24 3.89
N ALA A 321 2.89 -1.08 4.53
CA ALA A 321 2.13 -0.65 5.70
C ALA A 321 0.93 0.18 5.24
N TRP A 322 -0.20 0.14 5.93
CA TRP A 322 -1.26 1.14 5.81
C TRP A 322 -0.99 2.34 6.72
N ASP A 323 -0.44 2.12 7.92
CA ASP A 323 0.01 3.20 8.81
C ASP A 323 1.45 3.61 8.53
N LYS A 324 1.62 4.82 7.99
CA LYS A 324 2.89 5.36 7.50
C LYS A 324 3.82 5.90 8.57
N ARG A 325 3.41 5.90 9.84
CA ARG A 325 4.27 6.38 10.94
C ARG A 325 5.43 5.43 11.22
N VAL A 326 5.25 4.15 10.88
CA VAL A 326 6.23 3.08 11.06
C VAL A 326 6.38 2.34 9.75
N GLN A 327 7.60 1.92 9.46
CA GLN A 327 7.92 1.20 8.23
C GLN A 327 7.41 -0.25 8.27
N TRP A 328 7.08 -0.79 7.10
CA TRP A 328 6.47 -2.12 6.98
C TRP A 328 7.29 -3.24 7.64
N ASP A 329 8.61 -3.21 7.48
CA ASP A 329 9.55 -4.14 8.09
C ASP A 329 9.48 -4.12 9.62
N ALA A 330 9.38 -2.93 10.22
CA ALA A 330 9.21 -2.77 11.65
C ALA A 330 7.85 -3.28 12.15
N TRP A 331 6.76 -3.06 11.40
CA TRP A 331 5.46 -3.66 11.70
C TRP A 331 5.52 -5.19 11.66
N VAL A 332 6.16 -5.77 10.64
CA VAL A 332 6.36 -7.23 10.52
C VAL A 332 7.22 -7.75 11.68
N ALA A 333 8.34 -7.09 12.00
CA ALA A 333 9.24 -7.50 13.07
C ALA A 333 8.53 -7.52 14.43
N TRP A 334 7.79 -6.46 14.76
CA TRP A 334 7.03 -6.38 16.01
C TRP A 334 5.95 -7.45 16.08
N THR A 335 5.19 -7.65 14.99
CA THR A 335 4.15 -8.68 14.94
C THR A 335 4.72 -10.08 15.14
N ARG A 336 5.91 -10.38 14.62
CA ARG A 336 6.59 -11.66 14.86
C ARG A 336 6.97 -11.85 16.34
N ILE A 337 7.38 -10.79 17.04
CA ILE A 337 7.65 -10.83 18.48
C ILE A 337 6.37 -11.11 19.27
N LEU A 338 5.26 -10.45 18.92
CA LEU A 338 3.96 -10.70 19.55
C LEU A 338 3.51 -12.16 19.32
N ARG A 339 3.61 -12.65 18.08
CA ARG A 339 3.31 -14.03 17.72
C ARG A 339 4.14 -15.03 18.55
N GLN A 340 5.46 -14.84 18.62
CA GLN A 340 6.36 -15.68 19.43
C GLN A 340 5.98 -15.65 20.91
N SER A 341 5.70 -14.46 21.45
CA SER A 341 5.29 -14.30 22.86
C SER A 341 3.95 -14.98 23.14
N ALA A 342 3.03 -14.99 22.17
CA ALA A 342 1.74 -15.65 22.29
C ALA A 342 1.84 -17.18 22.22
N SER A 343 2.76 -17.71 21.40
CA SER A 343 2.94 -19.16 21.26
C SER A 343 3.85 -19.78 22.33
N GLU A 344 4.89 -19.07 22.74
CA GLU A 344 5.95 -19.59 23.62
C GLU A 344 5.98 -18.93 25.01
N GLY A 345 5.11 -17.95 25.24
CA GLY A 345 5.18 -17.09 26.42
C GLY A 345 6.37 -16.12 26.40
N GLY A 346 6.59 -15.45 27.52
CA GLY A 346 7.66 -14.46 27.67
C GLY A 346 7.25 -13.03 27.33
N TRP A 347 5.95 -12.74 27.29
CA TRP A 347 5.47 -11.37 27.37
C TRP A 347 5.86 -10.77 28.74
N PRO A 348 6.44 -9.57 28.80
CA PRO A 348 6.97 -9.03 30.05
C PRO A 348 5.84 -8.65 31.02
N GLU A 349 5.98 -9.04 32.29
CA GLU A 349 5.07 -8.63 33.38
C GLU A 349 5.25 -7.16 33.79
N ARG A 350 6.38 -6.55 33.39
CA ARG A 350 6.74 -5.17 33.74
C ARG A 350 6.95 -4.33 32.50
N LEU A 351 6.38 -3.13 32.48
CA LEU A 351 6.46 -2.21 31.35
C LEU A 351 7.91 -1.84 30.97
N ASP A 352 8.81 -1.67 31.95
CA ASP A 352 10.23 -1.37 31.70
C ASP A 352 10.99 -2.49 30.99
N LYS A 353 10.41 -3.71 30.95
CA LYS A 353 10.99 -4.86 30.24
C LYS A 353 10.51 -4.98 28.80
N LEU A 354 9.55 -4.16 28.37
CA LEU A 354 9.06 -4.15 26.99
C LEU A 354 10.18 -3.87 25.98
N ASN A 355 11.17 -3.05 26.33
CA ASN A 355 12.30 -2.75 25.45
C ASN A 355 13.31 -3.92 25.29
N ASN A 356 13.12 -5.03 26.01
CA ASN A 356 14.02 -6.19 25.96
C ASN A 356 13.41 -7.37 25.19
N VAL A 357 12.21 -7.24 24.63
CA VAL A 357 11.61 -8.31 23.83
C VAL A 357 12.33 -8.44 22.49
N ALA A 358 12.60 -9.66 22.07
CA ALA A 358 13.29 -9.96 20.83
C ALA A 358 12.86 -11.32 20.28
N LEU A 359 13.08 -11.52 18.98
CA LEU A 359 12.97 -12.84 18.38
C LEU A 359 14.06 -13.75 18.95
N ARG A 360 13.67 -14.98 19.30
CA ARG A 360 14.60 -16.03 19.74
C ARG A 360 15.20 -16.69 18.50
N SER A 361 16.43 -17.16 18.65
CA SER A 361 17.19 -17.85 17.58
C SER A 361 16.92 -19.35 17.59
#